data_AF-A0A959UJM1-F1
#
_entry.id   AF-A0A959UJM1-F1
#
_cell.length_a   1.000
_cell.length_b   1.000
_cell.length_c   1.000
_cell.angle_alpha   90.00
_cell.angle_beta   90.00
_cell.angle_gamma   90.00
#
_symmetry.space_group_name_H-M   'P 1'
#
loop_
_entity.id
_entity.type
_entity.pdbx_description
1 polymer ?
#
loop_
_entity_poly.entity_id
_entity_poly.type
_entity_poly.pdbx_seq_one_letter_code
_entity_poly.pdbx_strand_id
1 'polypeptide(L)' 'MFLHNRINKDELRKQLMAEAFKRRTISFYRYVIIENPQEFRDRLYKEWFELNCFGRIYIAREGINAQMSVPEDKLEAFLR' A
#
# COMPACT_ATOMS: atom_id res chain seq x y z
N MET A 1 -2.48 -1.03 -16.95
CA MET A 1 -3.02 -1.29 -15.60
C MET A 1 -3.44 0.03 -14.99
N PHE A 2 -4.60 0.11 -14.36
CA PHE A 2 -5.05 1.32 -13.65
C PHE A 2 -4.39 1.37 -12.28
N LEU A 3 -3.71 2.48 -11.92
CA LEU A 3 -2.96 2.64 -10.67
C LEU A 3 -3.75 3.49 -9.66
N HIS A 4 -5.01 3.12 -9.45
CA HIS A 4 -5.92 3.76 -8.50
C HIS A 4 -7.04 2.80 -8.09
N ASN A 5 -7.70 3.09 -6.97
CA ASN A 5 -8.81 2.28 -6.48
C ASN A 5 -10.00 2.32 -7.45
N ARG A 6 -10.43 1.14 -7.91
CA ARG A 6 -11.59 0.97 -8.81
C ARG A 6 -12.83 0.42 -8.11
N ILE A 7 -12.65 -0.14 -6.92
CA ILE A 7 -13.71 -0.73 -6.13
C ILE A 7 -14.27 0.37 -5.22
N ASN A 8 -15.60 0.44 -5.13
CA ASN A 8 -16.24 1.39 -4.22
C ASN A 8 -15.99 0.98 -2.75
N LYS A 9 -16.22 1.93 -1.84
CA LYS A 9 -15.92 1.76 -0.42
C LYS A 9 -16.66 0.60 0.25
N ASP A 10 -17.91 0.37 -0.12
CA ASP A 10 -18.74 -0.65 0.55
C ASP A 10 -18.36 -2.05 0.11
N GLU A 11 -18.04 -2.22 -1.17
CA GLU A 11 -17.53 -3.47 -1.73
C GLU A 11 -16.16 -3.83 -1.13
N LEU A 12 -15.25 -2.85 -1.02
CA LEU A 12 -13.95 -3.02 -0.36
C LEU A 12 -14.08 -3.48 1.09
N ARG A 13 -15.06 -2.93 1.83
CA ARG A 13 -15.33 -3.33 3.22
C ARG A 13 -15.88 -4.75 3.31
N LYS A 14 -16.78 -5.14 2.40
CA LYS A 14 -17.30 -6.51 2.35
C LYS A 14 -16.19 -7.51 2.09
N GLN A 15 -15.32 -7.22 1.12
CA GLN A 15 -14.16 -8.06 0.80
C GLN A 15 -13.23 -8.17 2.01
N LEU A 16 -12.89 -7.04 2.64
CA LEU A 16 -12.05 -7.03 3.85
C LEU A 16 -12.64 -7.86 5.00
N MET A 17 -13.97 -7.82 5.20
CA MET A 17 -14.64 -8.61 6.24
C MET A 17 -14.75 -10.12 5.90
N ALA A 18 -14.66 -10.48 4.63
CA ALA A 18 -14.73 -11.86 4.16
C ALA A 18 -13.37 -12.57 4.14
N GLU A 19 -12.28 -11.86 4.41
CA GLU A 19 -10.94 -12.44 4.45
C GLU A 19 -10.78 -13.39 5.65
N ALA A 20 -10.25 -14.58 5.38
CA ALA A 20 -9.99 -15.61 6.40
C ALA A 20 -8.60 -15.46 7.08
N PHE A 21 -7.85 -14.43 6.73
CA PHE A 21 -6.51 -14.15 7.25
C PHE A 21 -6.47 -12.83 8.00
N LYS A 22 -5.46 -12.67 8.86
CA LYS A 22 -5.25 -11.42 9.60
C LYS A 22 -4.39 -10.45 8.80
N ARG A 23 -4.56 -9.17 9.11
CA ARG A 23 -3.76 -8.07 8.55
C ARG A 23 -3.08 -7.30 9.68
N ARG A 24 -1.87 -6.84 9.44
CA ARG A 24 -1.12 -5.94 10.32
C ARG A 24 -1.14 -4.52 9.78
N THR A 25 -1.47 -3.56 10.64
CA THR A 25 -1.35 -2.13 10.32
C THR A 25 0.08 -1.67 10.55
N ILE A 26 0.68 -1.03 9.56
CA ILE A 26 2.04 -0.49 9.61
C ILE A 26 1.98 0.98 9.20
N SER A 27 2.56 1.84 10.01
CA SER A 27 2.68 3.27 9.72
C SER A 27 4.15 3.65 9.68
N PHE A 28 4.58 4.39 8.66
CA PHE A 28 5.95 4.87 8.56
C PHE A 28 6.03 6.18 7.77
N TYR A 29 7.10 6.92 8.04
CA TYR A 29 7.49 8.07 7.24
C TYR A 29 9.01 8.06 7.07
N ARG A 30 9.48 8.66 5.98
CA ARG A 30 10.92 8.87 5.75
C ARG A 30 11.13 10.09 4.89
N TYR A 31 11.97 11.00 5.37
CA TYR A 31 12.53 12.07 4.55
C TYR A 31 13.68 11.50 3.72
N VAL A 32 13.54 11.56 2.40
CA VAL A 32 14.52 11.10 1.42
C VAL A 32 14.19 11.80 0.11
N ILE A 33 15.22 12.27 -0.61
CA ILE A 33 14.99 12.88 -1.91
C ILE A 33 14.57 11.81 -2.91
N ILE A 34 13.37 11.95 -3.45
CA ILE A 34 12.81 11.08 -4.50
C ILE A 34 12.79 11.90 -5.79
N GLU A 35 13.72 11.62 -6.70
CA GLU A 35 13.89 12.41 -7.94
C GLU A 35 12.65 12.36 -8.84
N ASN A 36 12.05 11.17 -9.00
CA ASN A 36 10.83 10.95 -9.78
C ASN A 36 9.69 10.42 -8.88
N PRO A 37 8.96 11.29 -8.13
CA PRO A 37 7.91 10.86 -7.21
C PRO A 37 6.81 10.02 -7.87
N GLN A 38 6.41 10.37 -9.10
CA GLN A 38 5.35 9.66 -9.83
C GLN A 38 5.78 8.24 -10.23
N GLU A 39 7.00 8.09 -10.76
CA GLU A 39 7.55 6.78 -11.13
C GLU A 39 7.73 5.89 -9.89
N PHE A 40 8.27 6.47 -8.81
CA PHE A 40 8.42 5.78 -7.53
C PHE A 40 7.08 5.31 -6.98
N ARG A 41 6.06 6.18 -7.02
CA ARG A 41 4.69 5.84 -6.64
C ARG A 41 4.12 4.69 -7.48
N ASP A 42 4.30 4.74 -8.80
CA ASP A 42 3.73 3.74 -9.70
C ASP A 42 4.38 2.36 -9.54
N ARG A 43 5.68 2.32 -9.22
CA ARG A 43 6.38 1.09 -8.86
C ARG A 43 5.84 0.51 -7.55
N LEU A 44 5.81 1.31 -6.49
CA LEU A 44 5.28 0.87 -5.18
C LEU A 44 3.83 0.41 -5.26
N TYR A 45 3.00 1.09 -6.06
CA TYR A 45 1.61 0.69 -6.27
C TYR A 45 1.52 -0.73 -6.81
N LYS A 46 2.32 -1.08 -7.83
CA LYS A 46 2.29 -2.44 -8.43
C LYS A 46 2.76 -3.49 -7.44
N GLU A 47 3.92 -3.27 -6.82
CA GLU A 47 4.51 -4.21 -5.85
C GLU A 47 3.57 -4.47 -4.66
N TRP A 48 3.01 -3.41 -4.07
CA TRP A 48 2.12 -3.56 -2.92
C TRP A 48 0.73 -4.06 -3.30
N PHE A 49 0.24 -3.77 -4.51
CA PHE A 49 -0.99 -4.36 -5.02
C PHE A 49 -0.85 -5.88 -5.19
N GLU A 50 0.28 -6.37 -5.69
CA GLU A 50 0.57 -7.80 -5.82
C GLU A 50 0.64 -8.51 -4.45
N LEU A 51 1.08 -7.81 -3.41
CA LEU A 51 1.07 -8.30 -2.03
C LEU A 51 -0.30 -8.20 -1.34
N ASN A 52 -1.35 -7.77 -2.05
CA ASN A 52 -2.68 -7.51 -1.51
C ASN A 52 -2.66 -6.53 -0.32
N CYS A 53 -1.75 -5.55 -0.36
CA CYS A 53 -1.66 -4.50 0.64
C CYS A 53 -2.67 -3.38 0.35
N PHE A 54 -3.29 -2.87 1.40
CA PHE A 54 -4.14 -1.68 1.32
C PHE A 54 -3.49 -0.53 2.08
N GLY A 55 -3.80 0.72 1.73
CA GLY A 55 -3.24 1.83 2.47
C GLY A 55 -3.54 3.21 1.90
N ARG A 56 -3.10 4.21 2.65
CA ARG A 56 -2.98 5.60 2.20
C ARG A 56 -1.51 5.97 2.24
N ILE A 57 -0.97 6.27 1.07
CA ILE A 57 0.45 6.55 0.85
C ILE A 57 0.56 7.90 0.17
N TYR A 58 1.36 8.78 0.75
CA TYR A 58 1.71 10.09 0.23
C TYR A 58 3.19 10.07 -0.13
N ILE A 59 3.49 10.39 -1.39
CA ILE A 59 4.85 10.46 -1.92
C ILE A 59 5.04 11.85 -2.50
N ALA A 60 6.13 12.49 -2.08
CA ALA A 60 6.57 13.79 -2.58
C ALA A 60 8.08 13.74 -2.81
N ARG A 61 8.63 14.79 -3.41
CA ARG A 61 10.09 14.88 -3.64
C ARG A 61 10.89 14.78 -2.35
N GLU A 62 10.33 15.27 -1.24
CA GLU A 62 11.00 15.25 0.08
C GLU A 62 10.92 13.90 0.81
N GLY A 63 10.08 12.96 0.33
CA GLY A 63 9.96 11.65 0.94
C GLY A 63 8.59 10.99 0.84
N ILE A 64 8.31 10.14 1.82
CA ILE A 64 7.11 9.28 1.87
C ILE A 64 6.49 9.29 3.26
N ASN A 65 5.15 9.27 3.31
CA ASN A 65 4.34 9.02 4.50
C ASN A 65 3.26 7.98 4.15
N ALA A 66 3.20 6.89 4.89
CA ALA A 66 2.31 5.78 4.58
C ALA A 66 1.66 5.17 5.82
N GLN A 67 0.38 4.84 5.69
CA GLN A 67 -0.34 3.93 6.57
C GLN A 67 -0.84 2.75 5.73
N MET A 68 -0.38 1.55 6.08
CA MET A 68 -0.55 0.32 5.34
C MET A 68 -1.29 -0.73 6.18
N SER A 69 -2.10 -1.55 5.52
CA SER A 69 -2.71 -2.77 6.04
C SER A 69 -2.20 -3.94 5.20
N VAL A 70 -1.35 -4.76 5.79
CA VAL A 70 -0.58 -5.81 5.12
C VAL A 70 -1.08 -7.18 5.59
N PRO A 71 -1.39 -8.14 4.71
CA PRO A 71 -1.68 -9.52 5.12
C PRO A 71 -0.52 -10.10 5.94
N GLU A 72 -0.81 -10.76 7.07
CA GLU A 72 0.23 -11.30 7.95
C GLU A 72 1.12 -12.34 7.26
N ASP A 73 0.57 -13.09 6.31
CA ASP A 73 1.28 -14.08 5.48
C ASP A 73 2.19 -13.45 4.42
N LYS A 74 2.03 -12.16 4.12
CA LYS A 74 2.86 -11.38 3.16
C LYS A 74 3.83 -10.43 3.83
N LEU A 75 3.87 -10.46 5.15
CA LEU A 75 4.55 -9.48 5.96
C LEU A 75 6.06 -9.50 5.82
N GLU A 76 6.66 -10.69 5.73
CA GLU A 76 8.10 -10.83 5.49
C GLU A 76 8.48 -10.30 4.10
N ALA A 77 7.65 -10.53 3.09
CA ALA A 77 7.88 -10.00 1.75
C ALA A 77 7.76 -8.48 1.71
N PHE A 78 6.85 -7.91 2.50
CA PHE A 78 6.68 -6.45 2.61
C PHE A 78 7.86 -5.75 3.33
N LEU A 79 8.55 -6.43 4.26
CA LEU A 79 9.63 -5.85 5.05
C LEU A 79 11.03 -5.96 4.42
N ARG A 80 11.15 -6.64 3.27
CA ARG A 80 12.40 -6.76 2.51
C ARG A 80 12.60 -5.57 1.58
#